data_AF-A0AB73BXI7-F1
#
_entry.id   AF-A0AB73BXI7-F1
#
_cell.length_a   1.000
_cell.length_b   1.000
_cell.length_c   1.000
_cell.angle_alpha   90.00
_cell.angle_beta   90.00
_cell.angle_gamma   90.00
#
_symmetry.space_group_name_H-M   'P 1'
#
loop_
_entity.id
_entity.type
_entity.pdbx_description
1 polymer ?
#
loop_
_entity_poly.entity_id
_entity_poly.type
_entity_poly.pdbx_seq_one_letter_code
_entity_poly.pdbx_strand_id
1 'polypeptide(L)'
;MKKDLAALLQNNPEFDLSIYKILNDKQLESLENNIVLFLHGKTLDMGTKDLSILLLKELLCTLSQQELLPKTIILSQKTVLCNQRESEFLHFFRLLEQKNIEILTCKTSAEYYKINNNIPIGRFAGMEEIIEKLFHASKIIQW
;
A
#
# COMPACT_ATOMS: atom_id res chain seq x y z
N MET A 1 -10.68 -17.50 16.55
CA MET A 1 -10.59 -17.68 15.08
C MET A 1 -11.65 -18.64 14.51
N LYS A 2 -11.49 -19.98 14.55
CA LYS A 2 -12.55 -20.89 14.00
C LYS A 2 -13.92 -20.74 14.67
N LYS A 3 -13.96 -20.43 15.97
CA LYS A 3 -15.22 -20.24 16.73
C LYS A 3 -15.91 -18.91 16.42
N ASP A 4 -15.14 -17.83 16.23
CA ASP A 4 -15.71 -16.49 15.99
C ASP A 4 -16.23 -16.35 14.55
N LEU A 5 -15.55 -17.00 13.60
CA LEU A 5 -15.98 -17.04 12.21
C LEU A 5 -17.23 -17.92 12.02
N ALA A 6 -17.32 -19.04 12.73
CA ALA A 6 -18.54 -19.87 12.74
C ALA A 6 -19.77 -19.11 13.25
N ALA A 7 -19.60 -18.19 14.22
CA ALA A 7 -20.66 -17.33 14.72
C ALA A 7 -21.06 -16.23 13.72
N LEU A 8 -20.10 -15.66 12.98
CA LEU A 8 -20.35 -14.70 11.89
C LEU A 8 -21.09 -15.33 10.70
N LEU A 9 -20.79 -16.61 10.40
CA LEU A 9 -21.35 -17.37 9.28
C LEU A 9 -22.77 -17.89 9.57
N GLN A 10 -23.09 -18.21 10.83
CA GLN A 10 -24.47 -18.56 11.23
C GLN A 10 -25.45 -17.40 11.02
N ASN A 11 -24.96 -16.15 11.03
CA ASN A 11 -25.78 -14.96 10.89
C ASN A 11 -25.86 -14.42 9.45
N ASN A 12 -25.14 -15.01 8.48
CA ASN A 12 -25.05 -14.52 7.10
C ASN A 12 -25.10 -15.67 6.08
N PRO A 13 -26.29 -16.19 5.73
CA PRO A 13 -26.46 -17.38 4.90
C PRO A 13 -26.06 -17.22 3.42
N GLU A 14 -25.70 -16.01 2.97
CA GLU A 14 -25.23 -15.76 1.59
C GLU A 14 -23.73 -16.06 1.39
N PHE A 15 -22.99 -16.32 2.46
CA PHE A 15 -21.59 -16.70 2.35
C PHE A 15 -21.45 -18.18 1.93
N ASP A 16 -20.98 -18.41 0.71
CA ASP A 16 -20.75 -19.76 0.18
C ASP A 16 -19.62 -20.49 0.93
N LEU A 17 -20.01 -21.52 1.68
CA LEU A 17 -19.15 -22.42 2.45
C LEU A 17 -18.13 -23.20 1.59
N SER A 18 -18.29 -23.22 0.26
CA SER A 18 -17.38 -23.89 -0.66
C SER A 18 -16.00 -23.24 -0.72
N ILE A 19 -15.91 -21.91 -0.60
CA ILE A 19 -14.66 -21.14 -0.69
C ILE A 19 -13.76 -21.40 0.52
N TYR A 20 -14.33 -21.48 1.72
CA TYR A 20 -13.56 -21.70 2.97
C TYR A 20 -12.93 -23.09 3.09
N LYS A 21 -13.48 -24.11 2.43
CA LYS A 21 -12.89 -25.45 2.43
C LYS A 21 -11.67 -25.56 1.51
N ILE A 22 -11.48 -24.60 0.60
CA ILE A 22 -10.43 -24.62 -0.42
C ILE A 22 -9.19 -23.86 0.05
N LEU A 23 -9.36 -22.85 0.91
CA LEU A 23 -8.28 -21.97 1.36
C LEU A 23 -7.59 -22.53 2.62
N ASN A 24 -6.26 -22.57 2.58
CA ASN A 24 -5.46 -22.91 3.76
C ASN A 24 -5.29 -21.72 4.73
N ASP A 25 -4.84 -21.98 5.95
CA ASP A 25 -4.71 -20.96 7.01
C ASP A 25 -3.85 -19.75 6.56
N LYS A 26 -2.82 -19.98 5.74
CA LYS A 26 -1.94 -18.94 5.20
C LYS A 26 -2.64 -18.08 4.12
N GLN A 27 -3.51 -18.68 3.32
CA GLN A 27 -4.34 -17.97 2.35
C GLN A 27 -5.41 -17.13 3.05
N LEU A 28 -5.99 -17.66 4.14
CA LEU A 28 -6.96 -16.97 4.98
C LEU A 28 -6.34 -15.76 5.69
N GLU A 29 -5.15 -15.90 6.27
CA GLU A 29 -4.38 -14.77 6.83
C GLU A 29 -4.04 -13.71 5.78
N SER A 30 -3.69 -14.13 4.56
CA SER A 30 -3.42 -13.19 3.47
C SER A 30 -4.68 -12.44 3.04
N LEU A 31 -5.87 -13.04 3.15
CA LEU A 31 -7.16 -12.40 2.88
C LEU A 31 -7.54 -11.40 3.99
N GLU A 32 -7.20 -11.70 5.24
CA GLU A 32 -7.48 -10.83 6.40
C GLU A 32 -6.50 -9.64 6.52
N ASN A 33 -5.26 -9.77 6.04
CA ASN A 33 -4.23 -8.72 6.15
C ASN A 33 -4.11 -7.85 4.88
N ASN A 34 -5.17 -7.12 4.52
CA ASN A 34 -5.08 -6.03 3.53
C ASN A 34 -4.52 -4.75 4.16
N ILE A 35 -3.20 -4.73 4.38
CA ILE A 35 -2.52 -3.53 4.90
C ILE A 35 -2.22 -2.57 3.75
N VAL A 36 -2.55 -1.29 3.94
CA VAL A 36 -2.20 -0.21 3.04
C VAL A 36 -1.21 0.73 3.73
N LEU A 37 -0.07 0.99 3.09
CA LEU A 37 0.84 2.06 3.49
C LEU A 37 0.49 3.32 2.69
N PHE A 38 0.03 4.36 3.37
CA PHE A 38 -0.32 5.64 2.78
C PHE A 38 0.79 6.66 3.09
N LEU A 39 1.61 6.96 2.07
CA LEU A 39 2.68 7.96 2.15
C LEU A 39 2.13 9.30 1.66
N HIS A 40 2.02 10.26 2.56
CA HIS A 40 1.38 11.55 2.26
C HIS A 40 2.37 12.71 2.29
N GLY A 41 1.96 13.91 1.88
CA GLY A 41 2.88 15.03 1.65
C GLY A 41 3.75 15.40 2.86
N LYS A 42 3.22 15.26 4.09
CA LYS A 42 4.02 15.58 5.28
C LYS A 42 5.19 14.63 5.48
N THR A 43 5.19 13.42 4.91
CA THR A 43 6.34 12.50 4.97
C THR A 43 7.63 13.17 4.57
N LEU A 44 7.60 14.02 3.53
CA LEU A 44 8.79 14.72 3.03
C LEU A 44 9.06 16.06 3.73
N ASP A 45 8.12 16.54 4.53
CA ASP A 45 8.16 17.84 5.21
C ASP A 45 8.27 17.71 6.74
N MET A 46 8.37 16.49 7.28
CA MET A 46 8.58 16.24 8.71
C MET A 46 10.05 16.47 9.09
N GLY A 47 10.30 17.53 9.85
CA GLY A 47 11.66 17.88 10.28
C GLY A 47 12.46 18.58 9.18
N THR A 48 13.77 18.33 9.13
CA THR A 48 14.62 18.83 8.05
C THR A 48 14.46 17.95 6.80
N LYS A 49 14.70 18.50 5.62
CA LYS A 49 14.63 17.76 4.35
C LYS A 49 15.53 16.53 4.34
N ASP A 50 16.74 16.64 4.88
CA ASP A 50 17.70 15.53 4.89
C ASP A 50 17.24 14.41 5.83
N LEU A 51 16.66 14.78 6.98
CA LEU A 51 16.11 13.80 7.92
C LEU A 51 14.87 13.10 7.36
N SER A 52 13.95 13.83 6.74
CA SER A 52 12.73 13.24 6.16
C SER A 52 13.05 12.24 5.05
N ILE A 53 14.04 12.57 4.20
CA ILE A 53 14.56 11.66 3.16
C ILE A 53 15.22 10.43 3.80
N LEU A 54 16.08 10.61 4.80
CA LEU A 54 16.76 9.51 5.48
C LEU A 54 15.75 8.54 6.10
N LEU A 55 14.77 9.06 6.85
CA LEU A 55 13.74 8.25 7.50
C LEU A 55 12.87 7.51 6.49
N LEU A 56 12.49 8.13 5.38
CA LEU A 56 11.72 7.44 4.33
C LEU A 56 12.53 6.30 3.68
N LYS A 57 13.85 6.49 3.47
CA LYS A 57 14.72 5.41 2.98
C LYS A 57 14.80 4.27 3.99
N GLU A 58 15.02 4.57 5.26
CA GLU A 58 15.09 3.56 6.32
C GLU A 58 13.77 2.79 6.44
N LEU A 59 12.63 3.49 6.35
CA LEU A 59 11.31 2.89 6.34
C LEU A 59 11.16 1.91 5.17
N LEU A 60 11.39 2.35 3.93
CA LEU A 60 11.20 1.49 2.75
C LEU A 60 12.20 0.32 2.72
N CYS A 61 13.45 0.55 3.14
CA CYS A 61 14.47 -0.49 3.27
C CYS A 61 14.04 -1.54 4.29
N THR A 62 13.70 -1.12 5.51
CA THR A 62 13.28 -2.01 6.60
C THR A 62 12.01 -2.76 6.23
N LEU A 63 11.05 -2.06 5.60
CA LEU A 63 9.80 -2.66 5.11
C LEU A 63 10.08 -3.79 4.11
N SER A 64 10.99 -3.58 3.16
CA SER A 64 11.34 -4.59 2.15
C SER A 64 11.90 -5.90 2.74
N GLN A 65 12.40 -5.86 3.98
CA GLN A 65 12.97 -6.99 4.70
C GLN A 65 11.96 -7.70 5.60
N GLN A 66 10.76 -7.14 5.81
CA GLN A 66 9.73 -7.76 6.66
C GLN A 66 9.06 -8.96 5.97
N GLU A 67 8.59 -9.92 6.77
CA GLU A 67 7.73 -11.01 6.31
C GLU A 67 6.28 -10.53 6.07
N LEU A 68 5.77 -9.66 6.94
CA LEU A 68 4.47 -9.03 6.81
C LEU A 68 4.60 -7.72 6.01
N LEU A 69 4.00 -7.69 4.82
CA LEU A 69 4.09 -6.57 3.89
C LEU A 69 2.71 -5.95 3.62
N PRO A 70 2.63 -4.65 3.32
CA PRO A 70 1.41 -4.07 2.77
C PRO A 70 1.11 -4.69 1.41
N LYS A 71 -0.18 -4.79 1.09
CA LYS A 71 -0.63 -5.14 -0.26
C LYS A 71 -0.52 -3.97 -1.21
N THR A 72 -0.72 -2.75 -0.69
CA THR A 72 -0.72 -1.51 -1.48
C THR A 72 0.10 -0.43 -0.78
N ILE A 73 0.93 0.26 -1.54
CA ILE A 73 1.56 1.54 -1.16
C ILE A 73 0.94 2.63 -2.02
N ILE A 74 0.44 3.68 -1.38
CA ILE A 74 -0.18 4.82 -2.05
C ILE A 74 0.69 6.05 -1.80
N LEU A 75 1.09 6.72 -2.90
CA LEU A 75 1.80 7.99 -2.89
C LEU A 75 0.81 9.12 -3.17
N SER A 76 0.74 10.12 -2.31
CA SER A 76 -0.13 11.28 -2.45
C SER A 76 0.55 12.58 -2.03
N GLN A 77 0.08 13.70 -2.57
CA GLN A 77 0.69 15.02 -2.38
C GLN A 77 2.18 14.96 -2.75
N LYS A 78 3.10 15.50 -1.93
CA LYS A 78 4.52 15.63 -2.29
C LYS A 78 5.26 14.30 -2.46
N THR A 79 4.78 13.21 -1.88
CA THR A 79 5.46 11.89 -1.97
C THR A 79 5.41 11.28 -3.36
N VAL A 80 4.54 11.77 -4.26
CA VAL A 80 4.56 11.37 -5.68
C VAL A 80 5.92 11.65 -6.34
N LEU A 81 6.67 12.64 -5.85
CA LEU A 81 8.05 12.92 -6.30
C LEU A 81 9.03 11.77 -6.00
N CYS A 82 8.70 10.86 -5.09
CA CYS A 82 9.50 9.67 -4.84
C CYS A 82 9.46 8.67 -6.00
N ASN A 83 8.47 8.79 -6.89
CA ASN A 83 8.30 7.93 -8.06
C ASN A 83 8.48 8.70 -9.39
N GLN A 84 9.28 9.77 -9.38
CA GLN A 84 9.72 10.44 -10.62
C GLN A 84 11.02 9.82 -11.13
N ARG A 85 11.36 10.08 -12.40
CA ARG A 85 12.65 9.67 -12.98
C ARG A 85 13.80 10.23 -12.14
N GLU A 86 14.86 9.44 -11.98
CA GLU A 86 16.05 9.80 -11.17
C GLU A 86 15.80 9.90 -9.65
N SER A 87 14.60 9.55 -9.17
CA SER A 87 14.36 9.51 -7.74
C SER A 87 15.20 8.41 -7.06
N GLU A 88 15.83 8.76 -5.95
CA GLU A 88 16.64 7.84 -5.15
C GLU A 88 15.81 6.74 -4.47
N PHE A 89 14.48 6.90 -4.44
CA PHE A 89 13.56 5.92 -3.86
C PHE A 89 13.17 4.79 -4.82
N LEU A 90 13.44 4.92 -6.13
CA LEU A 90 12.99 3.96 -7.15
C LEU A 90 13.50 2.55 -6.91
N HIS A 91 14.72 2.41 -6.37
CA HIS A 91 15.27 1.09 -6.05
C HIS A 91 14.42 0.34 -5.01
N PHE A 92 13.97 1.03 -3.95
CA PHE A 92 13.14 0.42 -2.92
C PHE A 92 11.75 0.06 -3.45
N PHE A 93 11.12 0.95 -4.22
CA PHE A 93 9.83 0.66 -4.84
C PHE A 93 9.90 -0.54 -5.79
N ARG A 94 10.99 -0.71 -6.53
CA ARG A 94 11.21 -1.90 -7.37
C ARG A 94 11.33 -3.18 -6.55
N LEU A 95 12.05 -3.16 -5.42
CA LEU A 95 12.15 -4.32 -4.52
C LEU A 95 10.77 -4.70 -3.94
N LEU A 96 9.95 -3.71 -3.61
CA LEU A 96 8.61 -3.89 -3.06
C LEU A 96 7.63 -4.41 -4.14
N GLU A 97 7.70 -3.89 -5.36
CA GLU A 97 6.90 -4.37 -6.50
C GLU A 97 7.24 -5.83 -6.85
N GLN A 98 8.53 -6.22 -6.80
CA GLN A 98 8.96 -7.62 -6.97
C GLN A 98 8.40 -8.57 -5.91
N LYS A 99 7.94 -8.04 -4.77
CA LYS A 99 7.25 -8.77 -3.70
C LYS A 99 5.73 -8.74 -3.86
N ASN A 100 5.23 -8.39 -5.04
CA ASN A 100 3.81 -8.26 -5.39
C ASN A 100 3.06 -7.17 -4.60
N ILE A 101 3.77 -6.15 -4.14
CA ILE A 101 3.14 -4.96 -3.55
C ILE A 101 2.70 -4.03 -4.68
N GLU A 102 1.43 -3.66 -4.70
CA GLU A 102 0.91 -2.68 -5.64
C GLU A 102 1.34 -1.26 -5.23
N ILE A 103 1.89 -0.49 -6.17
CA ILE A 103 2.30 0.90 -5.92
C ILE A 103 1.41 1.82 -6.75
N LEU A 104 0.64 2.67 -6.06
CA LEU A 104 -0.29 3.62 -6.64
C LEU A 104 0.23 5.04 -6.46
N THR A 105 0.30 5.79 -7.55
CA THR A 105 0.63 7.22 -7.52
C THR A 105 -0.64 8.02 -7.76
N CYS A 106 -1.03 8.88 -6.82
CA CYS A 106 -2.21 9.73 -6.94
C CYS A 106 -2.10 10.64 -8.17
N LYS A 107 -3.01 10.45 -9.13
CA LYS A 107 -3.00 11.14 -10.43
C LYS A 107 -3.05 12.66 -10.28
N THR A 108 -3.98 13.18 -9.48
CA THR A 108 -4.13 14.64 -9.26
C THR A 108 -2.88 15.25 -8.62
N SER A 109 -2.22 14.53 -7.71
CA SER A 109 -0.98 15.00 -7.09
C SER A 109 0.17 15.00 -8.12
N ALA A 110 0.29 13.95 -8.92
CA ALA A 110 1.29 13.88 -9.98
C ALA A 110 1.13 15.03 -10.99
N GLU A 111 -0.11 15.31 -11.42
CA GLU A 111 -0.44 16.44 -12.30
C GLU A 111 -0.04 17.79 -11.67
N TYR A 112 -0.36 18.00 -10.39
CA TYR A 112 0.02 19.22 -9.67
C TYR A 112 1.54 19.44 -9.64
N TYR A 113 2.31 18.38 -9.37
CA TYR A 113 3.77 18.42 -9.36
C TYR A 113 4.41 18.30 -10.75
N LYS A 114 3.61 18.32 -11.83
CA LYS A 114 4.07 18.21 -13.22
C LYS A 114 4.91 16.95 -13.48
N ILE A 115 4.60 15.86 -12.79
CA ILE A 115 5.13 14.55 -13.13
C ILE A 115 4.43 14.12 -14.42
N ASN A 116 5.21 13.94 -15.49
CA ASN A 116 4.73 13.57 -16.81
C ASN A 116 3.85 12.30 -16.78
N ASN A 117 3.15 12.03 -17.90
CA ASN A 117 2.29 10.83 -18.09
C ASN A 117 3.02 9.46 -18.00
N ASN A 118 4.26 9.40 -17.51
CA ASN A 118 5.02 8.18 -17.34
C ASN A 118 5.76 8.19 -15.99
N ILE A 119 5.42 7.23 -15.12
CA ILE A 119 6.09 6.95 -13.86
C ILE A 119 6.90 5.65 -13.96
N PRO A 120 8.05 5.53 -13.29
CA PRO A 120 8.91 4.35 -13.46
C PRO A 120 8.36 3.06 -12.82
N ILE A 121 7.60 3.15 -11.73
CA ILE A 121 7.11 1.98 -10.96
C ILE A 121 5.60 2.09 -10.72
N GLY A 122 4.88 0.97 -10.79
CA GLY A 122 3.45 0.92 -10.53
C GLY A 122 2.60 1.69 -11.54
N ARG A 123 1.49 2.28 -11.08
CA ARG A 123 0.53 2.99 -11.94
C ARG A 123 -0.10 4.20 -11.26
N PHE A 124 -0.68 5.07 -12.07
CA PHE A 124 -1.52 6.14 -11.56
C PHE A 124 -2.85 5.59 -11.02
N ALA A 125 -3.37 6.21 -9.97
CA ALA A 125 -4.69 5.94 -9.43
C ALA A 125 -5.47 7.26 -9.22
N GLY A 126 -6.75 7.23 -9.54
CA GLY A 126 -7.69 8.32 -9.23
C GLY A 126 -8.11 8.30 -7.75
N MET A 127 -8.80 9.35 -7.31
CA MET A 127 -9.25 9.42 -5.92
C MET A 127 -10.31 8.37 -5.59
N GLU A 128 -11.20 8.04 -6.53
CA GLU A 128 -12.22 6.99 -6.36
C GLU A 128 -11.58 5.65 -5.99
N GLU A 129 -10.58 5.24 -6.77
CA GLU A 129 -9.83 4.01 -6.53
C GLU A 129 -9.02 4.06 -5.23
N ILE A 130 -8.36 5.19 -4.93
CA ILE A 130 -7.62 5.35 -3.67
C ILE A 130 -8.57 5.17 -2.47
N ILE A 131 -9.76 5.78 -2.52
CA ILE A 131 -10.77 5.66 -1.47
C ILE A 131 -11.26 4.21 -1.35
N GLU A 132 -11.49 3.52 -2.46
CA GLU A 132 -11.83 2.08 -2.46
C GLU A 132 -10.74 1.26 -1.77
N LYS A 133 -9.47 1.44 -2.14
CA LYS A 133 -8.34 0.74 -1.51
C LYS A 133 -8.25 0.99 -0.01
N LEU A 134 -8.48 2.23 0.42
CA LEU A 134 -8.47 2.61 1.84
C LEU A 134 -9.66 2.03 2.60
N PHE A 135 -10.87 2.03 2.03
CA PHE A 135 -12.05 1.44 2.68
C PHE A 135 -11.96 -0.08 2.82
N HIS A 136 -11.34 -0.76 1.85
CA HIS A 136 -11.12 -2.20 1.91
C HIS A 136 -9.86 -2.59 2.71
N ALA A 137 -9.08 -1.63 3.20
CA ALA A 137 -7.91 -1.90 4.03
C ALA A 137 -8.33 -2.40 5.41
N SER A 138 -7.76 -3.52 5.86
CA SER A 138 -7.92 -3.95 7.24
C SER A 138 -7.05 -3.13 8.20
N LYS A 139 -5.99 -2.50 7.68
CA LYS A 139 -5.16 -1.54 8.42
C LYS A 139 -4.54 -0.53 7.47
N ILE A 140 -4.59 0.75 7.85
CA ILE A 140 -3.87 1.82 7.17
C ILE A 140 -2.70 2.23 8.07
N ILE A 141 -1.49 2.13 7.53
CA ILE A 141 -0.30 2.72 8.13
C ILE A 141 -0.09 4.04 7.40
N GLN A 142 -0.22 5.15 8.13
CA GLN A 142 0.07 6.47 7.60
C GLN A 142 1.45 6.91 8.09
N TRP A 143 2.28 7.36 7.15
CA TRP A 143 3.61 7.91 7.39
C TRP A 143 3.78 9.16 6.54
#